data_AF-A0A5M6C016-F1
#
_entry.id   AF-A0A5M6C016-F1
#
_cell.length_a   1.000
_cell.length_b   1.000
_cell.length_c   1.000
_cell.angle_alpha   90.00
_cell.angle_beta   90.00
_cell.angle_gamma   90.00
#
_symmetry.space_group_name_H-M   'P 1'
#
loop_
_entity.id
_entity.type
_entity.pdbx_description
1 polymer ?
#
loop_
_entity_poly.entity_id
_entity_poly.type
_entity_poly.pdbx_seq_one_letter_code
_entity_poly.pdbx_strand_id
1 'polypeptide(L)'
;MFLASLRASSSRLPSPRLFSTSSRVMEKARLGPSTETPTPEALLIKIGRNADKKLTPFAESWEKLNEVWLRTQKLQDLGLGIKERRYILWAFSKYSQGNNPSTFIRPPKPPKKVRGWGPKIQNGVRVRE
;
A
#
# COMPACT_ATOMS: atom_id res chain seq x y z
N MET A 1 10.93 68.82 31.62
CA MET A 1 10.53 68.13 30.38
C MET A 1 11.31 66.83 30.29
N PHE A 2 10.66 65.68 30.49
CA PHE A 2 11.29 64.36 30.38
C PHE A 2 10.71 63.64 29.17
N LEU A 3 11.56 63.31 28.20
CA LEU A 3 11.18 62.50 27.02
C LEU A 3 11.17 61.02 27.43
N ALA A 4 10.01 60.38 27.33
CA ALA A 4 9.87 58.94 27.51
C ALA A 4 10.53 58.21 26.33
N SER A 5 11.50 57.33 26.61
CA SER A 5 12.13 56.49 25.59
C SER A 5 11.15 55.39 25.14
N LEU A 6 10.82 55.33 23.86
CA LEU A 6 10.05 54.23 23.27
C LEU A 6 10.97 53.02 23.08
N ARG A 7 10.83 52.02 23.95
CA ARG A 7 11.46 50.70 23.83
C ARG A 7 10.73 49.91 22.73
N ALA A 8 11.38 49.71 21.59
CA ALA A 8 10.87 48.88 20.51
C ALA A 8 10.74 47.42 20.96
N SER A 9 9.50 46.90 21.02
CA SER A 9 9.23 45.46 21.22
C SER A 9 9.51 44.69 19.94
N SER A 10 10.69 44.10 19.83
CA SER A 10 11.01 43.12 18.78
C SER A 10 10.58 41.72 19.20
N SER A 11 9.27 41.44 19.24
CA SER A 11 8.76 40.07 19.44
C SER A 11 8.54 39.39 18.09
N ARG A 12 9.64 38.99 17.43
CA ARG A 12 9.61 37.93 16.41
C ARG A 12 10.59 36.85 16.80
N LEU A 13 10.20 36.04 17.78
CA LEU A 13 10.87 34.78 18.01
C LEU A 13 10.53 33.83 16.84
N PRO A 14 11.51 33.17 16.22
CA PRO A 14 11.22 32.12 15.26
C PRO A 14 10.53 30.99 16.00
N SER A 15 9.22 30.83 15.77
CA SER A 15 8.49 29.65 16.23
C SER A 15 9.10 28.44 15.52
N PRO A 16 9.73 27.49 16.24
CA PRO A 16 10.15 26.26 15.61
C PRO A 16 8.88 25.55 15.15
N ARG A 17 8.77 25.25 13.86
CA ARG A 17 7.76 24.30 13.38
C ARG A 17 8.04 22.99 14.10
N LEU A 18 7.29 22.73 15.17
CA LEU A 18 7.29 21.45 15.85
C LEU A 18 6.72 20.45 14.86
N PHE A 19 7.58 19.80 14.09
CA PHE A 19 7.21 18.59 13.36
C PHE A 19 6.74 17.59 14.42
N SER A 20 5.44 17.28 14.42
CA SER A 20 4.89 16.24 15.27
C SER A 20 5.59 14.92 14.93
N THR A 21 6.44 14.45 15.85
CA THR A 21 7.11 13.14 15.76
C THR A 21 6.18 12.00 16.17
N SER A 22 4.87 12.24 16.27
CA SER A 22 3.90 11.15 16.35
C SER A 22 3.77 10.50 14.97
N SER A 23 4.85 9.88 14.49
CA SER A 23 4.68 8.73 13.63
C SER A 23 3.96 7.70 14.49
N ARG A 24 2.65 7.59 14.33
CA ARG A 24 1.98 6.33 14.68
C ARG A 24 2.65 5.29 13.80
N VAL A 25 3.70 4.67 14.32
CA VAL A 25 4.24 3.44 13.77
C VAL A 25 3.05 2.51 13.84
N MET A 26 2.42 2.29 12.69
CA MET A 26 1.28 1.42 12.61
C MET A 26 1.78 0.04 12.96
N GLU A 27 1.48 -0.41 14.18
CA GLU A 27 1.88 -1.73 14.64
C GLU A 27 1.30 -2.76 13.67
N LYS A 28 2.14 -3.71 13.26
CA LYS A 28 1.69 -4.82 12.43
C LYS A 28 0.78 -5.71 13.28
N ALA A 29 -0.52 -5.43 13.24
CA ALA A 29 -1.52 -6.30 13.82
C ALA A 29 -1.48 -7.68 13.13
N ARG A 30 -1.83 -8.72 13.90
CA ARG A 30 -1.96 -10.07 13.37
C ARG A 30 -3.16 -10.14 12.42
N LEU A 31 -3.01 -10.84 11.32
CA LEU A 31 -4.07 -11.15 10.38
C LEU A 31 -4.94 -12.25 10.99
N GLY A 32 -6.26 -12.08 10.93
CA GLY A 32 -7.24 -13.04 11.43
C GLY A 32 -8.39 -13.24 10.45
N PRO A 33 -9.28 -14.22 10.67
CA PRO A 33 -10.41 -14.46 9.80
C PRO A 33 -11.37 -13.26 9.79
N SER A 34 -11.94 -12.98 8.62
CA SER A 34 -12.98 -11.96 8.42
C SER A 34 -14.20 -12.62 7.76
N THR A 35 -15.36 -11.96 7.83
CA THR A 35 -16.60 -12.41 7.18
C THR A 35 -16.40 -12.71 5.69
N GLU A 36 -15.57 -11.92 5.02
CA GLU A 36 -15.26 -12.06 3.61
C GLU A 36 -14.16 -13.08 3.29
N THR A 37 -13.33 -13.44 4.27
CA THR A 37 -12.15 -14.29 4.10
C THR A 37 -12.00 -15.18 5.34
N PRO A 38 -12.78 -16.28 5.42
CA PRO A 38 -12.73 -17.20 6.55
C PRO A 38 -11.41 -17.98 6.57
N THR A 39 -10.89 -18.33 5.38
CA THR A 39 -9.62 -19.03 5.21
C THR A 39 -8.52 -18.07 4.74
N PRO A 40 -7.26 -18.31 5.15
CA PRO A 40 -6.11 -17.58 4.63
C PRO A 40 -5.94 -17.74 3.11
N GLU A 41 -6.29 -18.91 2.55
CA GLU A 41 -6.32 -19.15 1.09
C GLU A 41 -7.29 -18.21 0.37
N ALA A 42 -8.50 -18.03 0.91
CA ALA A 42 -9.48 -17.11 0.34
C ALA A 42 -8.96 -15.67 0.33
N LEU A 43 -8.19 -15.27 1.35
CA LEU A 43 -7.54 -13.98 1.40
C LEU A 43 -6.49 -13.84 0.30
N LEU A 44 -5.65 -14.85 0.10
CA LEU A 44 -4.63 -14.81 -0.95
C LEU A 44 -5.29 -14.70 -2.33
N ILE A 45 -6.29 -15.56 -2.62
CA ILE A 45 -7.04 -15.57 -3.88
C ILE A 45 -7.64 -14.20 -4.19
N LYS A 46 -8.20 -13.53 -3.18
CA LYS A 46 -8.71 -12.17 -3.35
C LYS A 46 -7.59 -11.19 -3.66
N ILE A 47 -6.45 -11.24 -2.98
CA ILE A 47 -5.31 -10.34 -3.24
C ILE A 47 -4.79 -10.52 -4.67
N GLY A 48 -4.67 -11.77 -5.12
CA GLY A 48 -4.12 -12.15 -6.41
C GLY A 48 -2.64 -11.79 -6.56
N ARG A 49 -2.22 -11.39 -7.77
CA ARG A 49 -0.80 -11.04 -8.10
C ARG A 49 0.21 -12.11 -7.69
N ASN A 50 -0.03 -13.35 -8.13
CA ASN A 50 0.79 -14.54 -7.83
C ASN A 50 0.92 -14.88 -6.34
N ALA A 51 0.18 -14.21 -5.45
CA ALA A 51 0.13 -14.56 -4.03
C ALA A 51 -0.35 -16.01 -3.86
N ASP A 52 -1.43 -16.37 -4.55
CA ASP A 52 -2.06 -17.70 -4.48
C ASP A 52 -1.08 -18.80 -4.85
N LYS A 53 -0.25 -18.58 -5.86
CA LYS A 53 0.68 -19.59 -6.39
C LYS A 53 1.93 -19.75 -5.54
N LYS A 54 2.45 -18.66 -4.97
CA LYS A 54 3.74 -18.64 -4.27
C LYS A 54 3.60 -18.73 -2.75
N LEU A 55 2.43 -18.41 -2.21
CA LEU A 55 2.14 -18.44 -0.76
C LEU A 55 1.22 -19.59 -0.35
N THR A 56 0.87 -20.51 -1.26
CA THR A 56 0.19 -21.79 -0.95
C THR A 56 0.76 -22.51 0.29
N PRO A 57 2.08 -22.70 0.48
CA PRO A 57 2.57 -23.44 1.64
C PRO A 57 2.34 -22.72 2.98
N PHE A 58 2.10 -21.41 2.95
CA PHE A 58 1.81 -20.61 4.15
C PHE A 58 0.31 -20.40 4.36
N ALA A 59 -0.51 -20.86 3.41
CA ALA A 59 -1.95 -20.72 3.44
C ALA A 59 -2.65 -21.82 4.25
N GLU A 60 -1.92 -22.80 4.78
CA GLU A 60 -2.51 -23.84 5.64
C GLU A 60 -3.00 -23.28 6.98
N SER A 61 -2.35 -22.24 7.51
CA SER A 61 -2.75 -21.65 8.79
C SER A 61 -2.51 -20.14 8.84
N TRP A 62 -3.38 -19.45 9.60
CA TRP A 62 -3.22 -18.02 9.88
C TRP A 62 -1.90 -17.71 10.60
N GLU A 63 -1.38 -18.65 11.40
CA GLU A 63 -0.12 -18.50 12.11
C GLU A 63 1.07 -18.48 11.15
N LYS A 64 1.16 -19.44 10.23
CA LYS A 64 2.20 -19.49 9.19
C LYS A 64 2.16 -18.23 8.31
N LEU A 65 0.96 -17.79 7.93
CA LEU A 65 0.78 -16.55 7.16
C LEU A 65 1.22 -15.32 7.97
N ASN A 66 0.88 -15.27 9.26
CA ASN A 66 1.32 -14.19 10.16
C ASN A 66 2.83 -14.14 10.36
N GLU A 67 3.52 -15.28 10.40
CA GLU A 67 4.98 -15.29 10.43
C GLU A 67 5.59 -14.61 9.21
N VAL A 68 5.02 -14.84 8.02
CA VAL A 68 5.46 -14.21 6.77
C VAL A 68 5.13 -12.71 6.79
N TRP A 69 3.95 -12.35 7.29
CA TRP A 69 3.56 -10.95 7.45
C TRP A 69 4.50 -10.18 8.38
N LEU A 70 4.86 -10.77 9.52
CA LEU A 70 5.76 -10.17 10.50
C LEU A 70 7.20 -10.11 9.95
N ARG A 71 7.67 -11.18 9.29
CA ARG A 71 9.03 -11.29 8.73
C ARG A 71 9.06 -10.97 7.24
N THR A 72 9.25 -9.69 6.92
CA THR A 72 9.29 -9.16 5.54
C THR A 72 10.33 -9.83 4.62
N GLN A 73 11.47 -10.31 5.17
CA GLN A 73 12.57 -10.91 4.40
C GLN A 73 12.18 -12.24 3.73
N LYS A 74 11.29 -13.04 4.35
CA LYS A 74 10.87 -14.35 3.82
C LYS A 74 10.23 -14.26 2.42
N LEU A 75 9.63 -13.14 2.06
CA LEU A 75 8.96 -12.97 0.76
C LEU A 75 9.92 -12.89 -0.43
N GLN A 76 11.18 -12.47 -0.20
CA GLN A 76 12.16 -12.39 -1.28
C GLN A 76 12.62 -13.78 -1.71
N ASP A 77 12.82 -14.68 -0.75
CA ASP A 77 13.31 -16.05 -0.97
C ASP A 77 12.29 -16.91 -1.73
N LEU A 78 11.00 -16.56 -1.64
CA LEU A 78 9.91 -17.20 -2.38
C LEU A 78 9.84 -16.80 -3.87
N GLY A 79 10.81 -16.04 -4.37
CA GLY A 79 10.88 -15.62 -5.77
C GLY A 79 9.78 -14.63 -6.18
N LEU A 80 9.13 -13.94 -5.23
CA LEU A 80 8.19 -12.86 -5.54
C LEU A 80 8.94 -11.67 -6.12
N GLY A 81 8.45 -11.08 -7.21
CA GLY A 81 9.03 -9.86 -7.77
C GLY A 81 8.86 -8.66 -6.83
N ILE A 82 9.69 -7.63 -6.95
CA ILE A 82 9.64 -6.43 -6.07
C ILE A 82 8.23 -5.80 -6.04
N LYS A 83 7.56 -5.71 -7.19
CA LYS A 83 6.20 -5.15 -7.31
C LYS A 83 5.16 -6.01 -6.61
N GLU A 84 5.28 -7.33 -6.71
CA GLU A 84 4.38 -8.30 -6.05
C GLU A 84 4.54 -8.20 -4.53
N ARG A 85 5.78 -8.23 -4.03
CA ARG A 85 6.08 -8.11 -2.59
C ARG A 85 5.53 -6.82 -2.00
N ARG A 86 5.79 -5.68 -2.65
CA ARG A 86 5.30 -4.37 -2.16
C ARG A 86 3.77 -4.35 -2.10
N TYR A 87 3.09 -4.94 -3.08
CA TYR A 87 1.64 -4.99 -3.09
C TYR A 87 1.07 -5.92 -2.02
N ILE A 88 1.62 -7.12 -1.87
CA ILE A 88 1.17 -8.10 -0.87
C ILE A 88 1.32 -7.51 0.54
N LEU A 89 2.47 -6.90 0.84
CA LEU A 89 2.70 -6.24 2.13
C LEU A 89 1.75 -5.08 2.38
N TRP A 90 1.44 -4.29 1.34
CA TRP A 90 0.44 -3.24 1.44
C TRP A 90 -0.97 -3.81 1.69
N ALA A 91 -1.34 -4.89 1.01
CA ALA A 91 -2.63 -5.57 1.17
C ALA A 91 -2.77 -6.15 2.58
N PHE A 92 -1.75 -6.85 3.08
CA PHE A 92 -1.71 -7.34 4.46
C PHE A 92 -1.78 -6.20 5.48
N SER A 93 -1.09 -5.07 5.23
CA SER A 93 -1.19 -3.89 6.08
C SER A 93 -2.62 -3.34 6.14
N LYS A 94 -3.32 -3.29 5.00
CA LYS A 94 -4.71 -2.82 4.95
C LYS A 94 -5.67 -3.79 5.63
N TYR A 95 -5.45 -5.09 5.44
CA TYR A 95 -6.26 -6.12 6.08
C TYR A 95 -6.03 -6.13 7.61
N SER A 96 -4.79 -5.98 8.07
CA SER A 96 -4.48 -5.92 9.51
C SER A 96 -5.11 -4.70 10.20
N GLN A 97 -5.43 -3.66 9.43
CA GLN A 97 -6.15 -2.48 9.91
C GLN A 97 -7.68 -2.69 9.99
N GLY A 98 -8.17 -3.89 9.66
CA GLY A 98 -9.60 -4.20 9.62
C GLY A 98 -10.32 -3.70 8.36
N ASN A 99 -9.60 -3.30 7.30
CA ASN A 99 -10.26 -2.96 6.04
C ASN A 99 -10.68 -4.25 5.32
N ASN A 100 -11.90 -4.26 4.78
CA ASN A 100 -12.38 -5.37 3.98
C ASN A 100 -11.56 -5.52 2.69
N PRO A 101 -11.22 -6.77 2.28
CA PRO A 101 -10.41 -7.03 1.09
C PRO A 101 -11.06 -6.45 -0.17
N SER A 102 -12.39 -6.55 -0.29
CA SER A 102 -13.12 -6.01 -1.45
C SER A 102 -12.97 -4.50 -1.62
N THR A 103 -12.74 -3.75 -0.53
CA THR A 103 -12.64 -2.28 -0.57
C THR A 103 -11.32 -1.79 -1.17
N PHE A 104 -10.21 -2.50 -0.91
CA PHE A 104 -8.87 -2.02 -1.31
C PHE A 104 -8.26 -2.79 -2.49
N ILE A 105 -8.72 -4.00 -2.76
CA ILE A 105 -8.23 -4.82 -3.87
C ILE A 105 -8.82 -4.26 -5.16
N ARG A 106 -7.95 -3.72 -6.02
CA ARG A 106 -8.35 -3.25 -7.35
C ARG A 106 -7.99 -4.32 -8.38
N PRO A 107 -8.93 -4.68 -9.28
CA PRO A 107 -8.62 -5.60 -10.36
C PRO A 107 -7.51 -5.02 -11.26
N PRO A 108 -6.76 -5.88 -11.98
CA PRO A 108 -5.79 -5.42 -12.95
C PRO A 108 -6.48 -4.50 -13.97
N LYS A 109 -5.82 -3.39 -14.32
CA LYS A 109 -6.34 -2.49 -15.35
C LYS A 109 -6.52 -3.29 -16.65
N PRO A 110 -7.68 -3.20 -17.32
CA PRO A 110 -7.88 -3.90 -18.58
C PRO A 110 -6.83 -3.42 -19.59
N PRO A 111 -6.41 -4.30 -20.52
CA PRO A 111 -5.49 -3.91 -21.57
C PRO A 111 -6.09 -2.76 -22.38
N LYS A 112 -5.22 -1.82 -22.80
CA LYS A 112 -5.66 -0.71 -23.66
C LYS A 112 -6.28 -1.28 -24.94
N LYS A 113 -7.54 -0.92 -25.23
CA LYS A 113 -8.25 -1.34 -26.45
C LYS A 113 -7.55 -0.82 -27.71
N VAL A 114 -7.10 0.43 -27.69
CA VAL A 114 -6.36 1.06 -28.79
C VAL A 114 -4.95 1.40 -28.33
N ARG A 115 -3.95 1.03 -29.15
CA ARG A 115 -2.54 1.37 -28.96
C ARG A 115 -2.14 2.39 -30.03
N GLY A 116 -1.60 3.54 -29.61
CA GLY A 116 -1.22 4.66 -30.50
C GLY A 116 -1.54 6.02 -29.89
N TRP A 117 -0.94 7.09 -30.41
CA TRP A 117 -1.30 8.48 -30.09
C TRP A 117 -1.99 9.11 -31.31
N GLY A 118 -3.22 9.59 -31.12
CA GLY A 118 -3.95 10.39 -32.10
C GLY A 118 -4.68 9.59 -33.21
N PRO A 119 -5.51 10.29 -34.02
CA PRO A 119 -6.35 9.68 -35.06
C PRO A 119 -5.58 8.99 -36.18
N LYS A 120 -4.28 9.28 -36.31
CA LYS A 120 -3.39 8.71 -37.32
C LYS A 120 -3.06 7.24 -37.08
N ILE A 121 -3.23 6.72 -35.86
CA ILE A 121 -3.00 5.31 -35.54
C ILE A 121 -4.22 4.77 -34.78
N GLN A 122 -5.13 4.13 -35.49
CA GLN A 122 -6.30 3.47 -34.93
C GLN A 122 -6.12 1.95 -35.02
N ASN A 123 -6.46 1.21 -33.95
CA ASN A 123 -6.38 -0.26 -33.92
C ASN A 123 -5.01 -0.86 -34.31
N GLY A 124 -3.91 -0.12 -34.10
CA GLY A 124 -2.57 -0.57 -34.51
C GLY A 124 -2.26 -0.42 -36.00
N VAL A 125 -3.19 0.17 -36.78
CA VAL A 125 -3.02 0.49 -38.19
C VAL A 125 -2.84 2.00 -38.32
N ARG A 126 -1.88 2.42 -39.14
CA ARG A 126 -1.72 3.84 -39.49
C ARG A 126 -2.82 4.20 -40.49
N VAL A 127 -3.78 5.02 -40.07
CA VAL A 127 -4.78 5.63 -40.95
C VAL A 127 -4.03 6.63 -41.82
N ARG A 128 -3.97 6.36 -43.13
CA ARG A 128 -3.55 7.35 -44.12
C ARG A 128 -4.82 8.08 -44.56
N GLU A 129 -4.79 9.41 -44.51
CA GLU A 129 -5.82 10.27 -45.11
C GLU A 129 -5.89 10.02 -46.61
#